data_AF-A0A482UWX2-F1
#
_entry.id   AF-A0A482UWX2-F1
#
_cell.length_a   1.000
_cell.length_b   1.000
_cell.length_c   1.000
_cell.angle_alpha   90.00
_cell.angle_beta   90.00
_cell.angle_gamma   90.00
#
_symmetry.space_group_name_H-M   'P 1'
#
loop_
_entity.id
_entity.type
_entity.pdbx_description
1 polymer ?
#
loop_
_entity_poly.entity_id
_entity_poly.type
_entity_poly.pdbx_seq_one_letter_code
_entity_poly.pdbx_strand_id
1 'polypeptide(L)' 'MTSTTATTTHSSYPRVWMITGASRGIGARIAEAALAQGDAVIATSRSAASVEQ' A
#
# COMPACT_ATOMS: atom_id res chain seq x y z
N MET A 1 -23.67 0.74 29.16
CA MET A 1 -22.63 0.38 28.18
C MET A 1 -22.97 1.06 26.87
N THR A 2 -22.45 2.27 26.65
CA THR A 2 -22.67 3.05 25.42
C THR A 2 -21.49 2.80 24.49
N SER A 3 -21.71 2.04 23.42
CA SER A 3 -20.73 1.81 22.37
C SER A 3 -20.65 3.03 21.46
N THR A 4 -19.53 3.75 21.52
CA THR A 4 -19.24 4.88 20.61
C THR A 4 -18.76 4.33 19.27
N THR A 5 -19.60 4.39 18.25
CA THR A 5 -19.24 4.05 16.87
C THR A 5 -18.43 5.19 16.27
N ALA A 6 -17.12 5.01 16.09
CA ALA A 6 -16.28 5.99 15.41
C ALA A 6 -16.49 5.91 13.89
N THR A 7 -17.10 6.95 13.31
CA THR A 7 -17.23 7.11 11.86
C THR A 7 -15.85 7.28 11.25
N THR A 8 -15.33 6.24 10.58
CA THR A 8 -14.06 6.32 9.85
C THR A 8 -14.33 6.94 8.48
N THR A 9 -13.91 8.19 8.27
CA THR A 9 -14.01 8.86 6.96
C THR A 9 -13.13 8.14 5.96
N HIS A 10 -13.73 7.32 5.09
CA HIS A 10 -13.04 6.75 3.94
C HIS A 10 -12.94 7.85 2.87
N SER A 11 -11.71 8.27 2.54
CA SER A 11 -11.51 9.17 1.39
C SER A 11 -12.03 8.46 0.15
N SER A 12 -12.82 9.11 -0.71
CA SER A 12 -13.36 8.52 -1.94
C SER A 12 -12.27 8.16 -2.98
N TYR A 13 -11.01 8.47 -2.68
CA TYR A 13 -9.87 8.23 -3.55
C TYR A 13 -9.03 7.09 -2.99
N PRO A 14 -8.52 6.19 -3.86
CA PRO A 14 -7.63 5.12 -3.43
C PRO A 14 -6.41 5.71 -2.72
N ARG A 15 -5.98 5.11 -1.61
CA ARG A 15 -4.79 5.59 -0.90
C ARG A 15 -3.58 5.31 -1.77
N VAL A 16 -2.62 6.23 -1.80
CA VAL A 16 -1.40 6.08 -2.60
C VAL A 16 -0.21 5.85 -1.68
N TRP A 17 0.51 4.75 -1.88
CA TRP A 17 1.65 4.33 -1.06
C TRP A 17 2.96 4.51 -1.81
N MET A 18 3.93 5.24 -1.23
CA MET A 18 5.30 5.25 -1.74
C MET A 18 6.14 4.23 -0.98
N ILE A 19 6.62 3.20 -1.67
CA ILE A 19 7.34 2.08 -1.06
C ILE A 19 8.77 2.04 -1.60
N THR A 20 9.75 2.00 -0.71
CA THR A 20 11.18 1.84 -1.04
C THR A 20 11.63 0.40 -0.82
N GLY A 21 12.50 -0.09 -1.72
CA GLY A 21 12.89 -1.51 -1.70
C GLY A 21 11.74 -2.45 -2.06
N ALA A 22 10.81 -2.01 -2.92
CA ALA A 22 9.62 -2.76 -3.31
C ALA A 22 9.91 -3.98 -4.20
N SER A 23 11.17 -4.20 -4.59
CA SER A 23 11.56 -5.29 -5.49
C SER A 23 11.63 -6.67 -4.82
N ARG A 24 11.76 -6.74 -3.48
CA ARG A 24 11.87 -8.01 -2.74
C ARG A 24 11.65 -7.84 -1.25
N GLY A 25 11.55 -8.98 -0.55
CA GLY A 25 11.47 -9.01 0.91
C GLY A 25 10.22 -8.29 1.43
N ILE A 26 10.37 -7.58 2.55
CA ILE A 26 9.24 -6.93 3.23
C ILE A 26 8.59 -5.86 2.33
N GLY A 27 9.39 -5.07 1.60
CA GLY A 27 8.88 -4.02 0.72
C GLY A 27 7.95 -4.56 -0.36
N ALA A 28 8.30 -5.69 -1.00
CA ALA A 28 7.44 -6.36 -1.97
C ALA A 28 6.12 -6.84 -1.36
N ARG A 29 6.18 -7.47 -0.18
CA ARG A 29 4.98 -7.98 0.52
C ARG A 29 4.04 -6.85 0.97
N ILE A 30 4.57 -5.69 1.33
CA ILE A 30 3.75 -4.50 1.65
C ILE A 30 3.09 -3.97 0.36
N ALA A 31 3.81 -3.90 -0.75
CA ALA A 31 3.26 -3.47 -2.03
C ALA A 31 2.11 -4.38 -2.47
N GLU A 32 2.31 -5.69 -2.43
CA GLU A 32 1.27 -6.69 -2.71
C GLU A 32 0.04 -6.51 -1.82
N ALA A 33 0.24 -6.32 -0.51
CA ALA A 33 -0.85 -6.16 0.44
C ALA A 33 -1.63 -4.85 0.23
N ALA A 34 -0.95 -3.76 -0.13
CA ALA A 34 -1.61 -2.49 -0.45
C ALA A 34 -2.44 -2.61 -1.73
N LEU A 35 -1.86 -3.20 -2.79
CA LEU A 35 -2.58 -3.46 -4.04
C LEU A 35 -3.80 -4.36 -3.83
N ALA A 36 -3.67 -5.41 -3.00
CA ALA A 36 -4.77 -6.32 -2.67
C ALA A 36 -5.93 -5.62 -1.93
N GLN A 37 -5.67 -4.51 -1.23
CA GLN A 37 -6.68 -3.68 -0.59
C GLN A 37 -7.33 -2.67 -1.54
N GLY A 38 -6.92 -2.63 -2.81
CA GLY A 38 -7.41 -1.67 -3.80
C GLY A 38 -6.74 -0.29 -3.72
N ASP A 39 -5.65 -0.18 -2.95
CA ASP A 39 -4.83 1.02 -2.91
C ASP A 39 -3.87 1.07 -4.09
N ALA A 40 -3.37 2.26 -4.40
CA ALA A 40 -2.35 2.46 -5.42
C ALA A 40 -0.93 2.47 -4.81
N VAL A 41 0.06 1.98 -5.55
CA VAL A 41 1.45 1.88 -5.08
C VAL A 41 2.43 2.51 -6.07
N ILE A 42 3.31 3.36 -5.55
CA ILE A 42 4.55 3.82 -6.21
C ILE A 42 5.68 2.95 -5.67
N ALA A 43 6.03 1.92 -6.43
CA ALA A 43 7.08 0.97 -6.09
C ALA A 43 8.44 1.50 -6.53
N THR A 44 9.39 1.63 -5.60
CA THR A 44 10.75 2.09 -5.89
C THR A 44 11.80 1.06 -5.48
N SER A 45 12.85 0.94 -6.28
CA SER A 45 14.01 0.12 -5.98
C SER A 45 15.25 0.73 -6.63
N ARG A 46 16.44 0.19 -6.31
CA ARG A 46 17.71 0.67 -6.90
C ARG A 46 17.83 0.36 -8.40
N SER A 47 17.11 -0.65 -8.88
CA SER A 47 17.10 -1.07 -10.28
C SER A 47 15.65 -1.21 -10.72
N ALA A 48 15.20 -0.31 -11.61
CA ALA A 48 13.82 -0.33 -12.09
C ALA A 48 13.42 -1.71 -12.66
N ALA A 49 14.34 -2.39 -13.35
CA ALA A 49 14.13 -3.72 -13.91
C ALA A 49 13.89 -4.82 -12.86
N SER A 50 14.18 -4.56 -11.58
CA SER A 50 13.95 -5.51 -10.50
C SER A 50 12.60 -5.32 -9.81
N VAL A 51 11.80 -4.32 -10.20
CA VAL A 51 10.44 -4.17 -9.69
C VAL A 51 9.53 -5.07 -10.52
N GLU A 52 8.96 -6.10 -9.89
CA GLU A 52 7.94 -6.96 -10.47
C GLU A 52 6.60 -6.64 -9.79
N GLN A 53 5.52 -6.56 -10.57
CA GLN A 53 4.14 -6.39 -10.09
C GLN A 53 3.34 -7.66 -10.30
#